data_AF-A0A9W8XP93-F1
#
_entry.id   AF-A0A9W8XP93-F1
#
_cell.length_a   1.000
_cell.length_b   1.000
_cell.length_c   1.000
_cell.angle_alpha   90.00
_cell.angle_beta   90.00
_cell.angle_gamma   90.00
#
_symmetry.space_group_name_H-M   'P 1'
#
loop_
_entity.id
_entity.type
_entity.pdbx_description
1 polymer ?
#
loop_
_entity_poly.entity_id
_entity_poly.type
_entity_poly.pdbx_seq_one_letter_code
_entity_poly.pdbx_strand_id
1 'polypeptide(L)'
;MKRISKNLSNGDITSLKYNGVEYQGTSKASAINSGLGTSTVTGETVNGYVKITVKASGLPVTQYYVAKPKEPTIYMATYITGEVDPGELRWLARLKTSELPTGVHGNVGDTRGCTAFEGKDTFNCPDGTTRCKMYTSDRFIDDKKTQVCMVMPGTAYETSASGPFMRDINSQTTSSDQELYWYMNSGHVRTEKWRFGLQGPYAMTFTSPNTKPSENLDTSFFGTLSIQGYVAASGRGTVTGAATGVPSGFETVVHWFNTNAQYWTKASGGKFTSPLMKPGSYSMRLYKGEFAVANETVTVTVGQTATKDIASKETSVPVIWRIGEFDGKPSELKNGDKIERMHPSDTRMSSWSGSFTVGQSKASDFPMALWAKQGSPATVTFTLTQDQVKGHVLRIGTTLSFKSGRPSVKINSWTGADPGAPVSL
;
A
#
# COMPACT_ATOMS: atom_id res chain seq x y z
N MET A 1 -28.44 4.82 -0.79
CA MET A 1 -28.19 5.29 -2.17
C MET A 1 -29.48 5.13 -2.96
N LYS A 2 -29.94 6.14 -3.72
CA LYS A 2 -31.24 6.05 -4.42
C LYS A 2 -31.11 5.65 -5.90
N ARG A 3 -29.99 5.97 -6.58
CA ARG A 3 -29.78 5.60 -8.00
C ARG A 3 -28.30 5.66 -8.39
N ILE A 4 -27.85 4.65 -9.12
CA ILE A 4 -26.60 4.66 -9.89
C ILE A 4 -27.00 4.49 -11.36
N SER A 5 -26.46 5.31 -12.25
CA SER A 5 -26.57 5.07 -13.69
C SER A 5 -25.26 4.54 -14.23
N LYS A 6 -25.36 3.58 -15.17
CA LYS A 6 -24.21 3.00 -15.83
C LYS A 6 -24.39 3.06 -17.33
N ASN A 7 -23.28 3.17 -18.04
CA ASN A 7 -23.27 3.03 -19.47
C ASN A 7 -23.29 1.53 -19.84
N LEU A 8 -24.29 1.12 -20.62
CA LEU A 8 -24.48 -0.28 -21.02
C LEU A 8 -23.46 -0.76 -22.06
N SER A 9 -22.70 0.13 -22.71
CA SER A 9 -21.68 -0.25 -23.70
C SER A 9 -20.30 -0.51 -23.09
N ASN A 10 -20.01 0.00 -21.89
CA ASN A 10 -18.68 -0.09 -21.27
C ASN A 10 -18.67 -0.34 -19.75
N GLY A 11 -19.82 -0.24 -19.09
CA GLY A 11 -19.96 -0.48 -17.65
C GLY A 11 -19.48 0.64 -16.73
N ASP A 12 -19.13 1.80 -17.29
CA ASP A 12 -18.71 2.98 -16.53
C ASP A 12 -19.88 3.54 -15.71
N ILE A 13 -19.58 4.08 -14.53
CA ILE A 13 -20.56 4.77 -13.70
C ILE A 13 -20.63 6.25 -14.13
N THR A 14 -21.80 6.66 -14.61
CA THR A 14 -22.05 8.01 -15.15
C THR A 14 -22.92 8.88 -14.24
N SER A 15 -23.48 8.30 -13.17
CA SER A 15 -24.22 9.03 -12.13
C SER A 15 -24.18 8.26 -10.81
N LEU A 16 -23.94 8.98 -9.71
CA LEU A 16 -23.87 8.51 -8.34
C LEU A 16 -24.74 9.41 -7.45
N LYS A 17 -26.03 9.06 -7.29
CA LYS A 17 -26.95 9.86 -6.46
C LYS A 17 -27.08 9.32 -5.04
N TYR A 18 -26.60 10.11 -4.10
CA TYR A 18 -26.73 9.87 -2.66
C TYR A 18 -27.54 10.99 -2.02
N ASN A 19 -28.62 10.65 -1.32
CA ASN A 19 -29.55 11.60 -0.69
C ASN A 19 -30.04 12.74 -1.61
N GLY A 20 -30.23 12.46 -2.90
CA GLY A 20 -30.69 13.43 -3.89
C GLY A 20 -29.57 14.28 -4.52
N VAL A 21 -28.36 14.21 -3.99
CA VAL A 21 -27.17 14.92 -4.49
C VAL A 21 -26.42 14.04 -5.49
N GLU A 22 -26.00 14.63 -6.61
CA GLU A 22 -25.18 13.96 -7.63
C GLU A 22 -23.70 14.13 -7.32
N TYR A 23 -23.02 13.03 -6.98
CA TYR A 23 -21.61 13.00 -6.64
C TYR A 23 -20.70 12.66 -7.82
N GLN A 24 -21.19 12.06 -8.90
CA GLN A 24 -20.34 11.74 -10.05
C GLN A 24 -19.82 13.03 -10.71
N GLY A 25 -18.51 13.10 -10.93
CA GLY A 25 -17.85 14.17 -11.67
C GLY A 25 -18.37 14.28 -13.11
N THR A 26 -18.36 15.49 -13.67
CA THR A 26 -18.95 15.78 -14.98
C THR A 26 -17.96 15.61 -16.13
N SER A 27 -16.66 15.55 -15.85
CA SER A 27 -15.60 15.49 -16.86
C SER A 27 -15.43 14.08 -17.45
N LYS A 28 -15.43 13.07 -16.59
CA LYS A 28 -15.17 11.66 -16.91
C LYS A 28 -15.92 10.75 -15.94
N ALA A 29 -16.28 9.57 -16.41
CA ALA A 29 -16.98 8.57 -15.62
C ALA A 29 -16.05 7.83 -14.64
N SER A 30 -16.64 7.25 -13.59
CA SER A 30 -15.92 6.37 -12.66
C SER A 30 -15.82 4.96 -13.23
N ALA A 31 -14.62 4.36 -13.22
CA ALA A 31 -14.34 3.11 -13.91
C ALA A 31 -13.07 2.41 -13.40
N ILE A 32 -12.81 1.21 -13.93
CA ILE A 32 -11.49 0.58 -13.87
C ILE A 32 -10.52 1.35 -14.80
N ASN A 33 -9.32 1.67 -14.30
CA ASN A 33 -8.29 2.46 -14.99
C ASN A 33 -8.84 3.75 -15.61
N SER A 34 -8.98 3.78 -16.94
CA SER A 34 -9.51 4.91 -17.73
C SER A 34 -10.80 4.54 -18.48
N GLY A 35 -11.46 3.46 -18.07
CA GLY A 35 -12.59 2.83 -18.77
C GLY A 35 -12.18 1.48 -19.37
N LEU A 36 -13.12 0.53 -19.41
CA LEU A 36 -12.89 -0.80 -19.99
C LEU A 36 -13.05 -0.85 -21.51
N GLY A 37 -13.46 0.27 -22.13
CA GLY A 37 -13.86 0.30 -23.54
C GLY A 37 -15.10 -0.56 -23.78
N THR A 38 -15.25 -1.05 -25.01
CA THR A 38 -16.40 -1.89 -25.38
C THR A 38 -16.48 -3.13 -24.49
N SER A 39 -17.65 -3.33 -23.88
CA SER A 39 -17.89 -4.39 -22.91
C SER A 39 -19.28 -4.99 -23.09
N THR A 40 -19.44 -6.24 -22.68
CA THR A 40 -20.76 -6.84 -22.45
C THR A 40 -21.19 -6.54 -21.02
N VAL A 41 -22.29 -5.78 -20.87
CA VAL A 41 -22.86 -5.42 -19.56
C VAL A 41 -24.14 -6.20 -19.33
N THR A 42 -24.21 -6.96 -18.24
CA THR A 42 -25.40 -7.71 -17.82
C THR A 42 -25.78 -7.34 -16.40
N GLY A 43 -27.07 -7.36 -16.09
CA GLY A 43 -27.61 -7.06 -14.77
C GLY A 43 -28.67 -8.08 -14.37
N GLU A 44 -28.59 -8.57 -13.15
CA GLU A 44 -29.52 -9.55 -12.60
C GLU A 44 -29.75 -9.32 -11.11
N THR A 45 -30.85 -9.86 -10.59
CA THR A 45 -31.10 -9.93 -9.15
C THR A 45 -30.97 -11.38 -8.70
N VAL A 46 -30.04 -11.65 -7.78
CA VAL A 46 -29.74 -12.98 -7.26
C VAL A 46 -29.83 -12.91 -5.74
N ASN A 47 -30.70 -13.72 -5.13
CA ASN A 47 -30.90 -13.77 -3.67
C ASN A 47 -31.15 -12.38 -3.03
N GLY A 48 -31.86 -11.50 -3.73
CA GLY A 48 -32.16 -10.14 -3.26
C GLY A 48 -31.02 -9.12 -3.45
N TYR A 49 -29.88 -9.53 -4.02
CA TYR A 49 -28.77 -8.65 -4.39
C TYR A 49 -28.84 -8.28 -5.86
N VAL A 50 -28.61 -7.02 -6.20
CA VAL A 50 -28.43 -6.61 -7.60
C VAL A 50 -26.97 -6.84 -7.97
N LYS A 51 -26.71 -7.71 -8.95
CA LYS A 51 -25.38 -7.95 -9.50
C LYS A 51 -25.32 -7.41 -10.92
N ILE A 52 -24.27 -6.64 -11.22
CA ILE A 52 -23.95 -6.18 -12.57
C ILE A 52 -22.57 -6.71 -12.93
N THR A 53 -22.49 -7.41 -14.05
CA THR A 53 -21.25 -7.97 -14.59
C THR A 53 -20.89 -7.24 -15.87
N VAL A 54 -19.66 -6.75 -15.93
CA VAL A 54 -19.09 -6.02 -17.07
C VAL A 54 -17.88 -6.80 -17.55
N LYS A 55 -18.01 -7.47 -18.70
CA LYS A 55 -16.92 -8.21 -19.33
C LYS A 55 -16.32 -7.38 -20.45
N ALA A 56 -15.07 -6.95 -20.29
CA ALA A 56 -14.38 -6.18 -21.32
C ALA A 56 -14.12 -7.05 -22.56
N SER A 57 -14.28 -6.50 -23.75
CA SER A 57 -14.02 -7.22 -25.01
C SER A 57 -12.53 -7.25 -25.37
N GLY A 58 -11.79 -6.18 -25.05
CA GLY A 58 -10.38 -6.00 -25.43
C GLY A 58 -9.37 -6.08 -24.29
N LEU A 59 -9.83 -6.29 -23.05
CA LEU A 59 -8.98 -6.37 -21.86
C LEU A 59 -9.26 -7.67 -21.10
N PRO A 60 -8.28 -8.27 -20.41
CA PRO A 60 -8.46 -9.51 -19.66
C PRO A 60 -9.19 -9.29 -18.33
N VAL A 61 -10.25 -8.46 -18.31
CA VAL A 61 -10.92 -7.93 -17.13
C VAL A 61 -12.41 -8.23 -17.15
N THR A 62 -12.93 -8.75 -16.04
CA THR A 62 -14.36 -8.76 -15.72
C THR A 62 -14.60 -7.98 -14.43
N GLN A 63 -15.34 -6.89 -14.52
CA GLN A 63 -15.72 -6.06 -13.39
C GLN A 63 -17.10 -6.45 -12.86
N TYR A 64 -17.22 -6.55 -11.54
CA TYR A 64 -18.48 -6.78 -10.85
C TYR A 64 -18.85 -5.57 -10.03
N TYR A 65 -20.13 -5.23 -10.04
CA TYR A 65 -20.73 -4.33 -9.07
C TYR A 65 -21.91 -5.04 -8.42
N VAL A 66 -22.01 -4.93 -7.11
CA VAL A 66 -23.09 -5.53 -6.34
C VAL A 66 -23.68 -4.49 -5.39
N ALA A 67 -25.01 -4.44 -5.32
CA ALA A 67 -25.73 -3.60 -4.39
C ALA A 67 -26.61 -4.47 -3.47
N LYS A 68 -26.59 -4.14 -2.17
CA LYS A 68 -27.50 -4.70 -1.18
C LYS A 68 -28.68 -3.73 -0.94
N PRO A 69 -29.89 -4.25 -0.72
CA PRO A 69 -31.02 -3.41 -0.33
C PRO A 69 -30.69 -2.56 0.91
N LYS A 70 -31.09 -1.28 0.88
CA LYS A 70 -30.98 -0.32 1.99
C LYS A 70 -29.56 0.05 2.43
N GLU A 71 -28.52 -0.42 1.75
CA GLU A 71 -27.14 0.00 2.04
C GLU A 71 -26.65 1.07 1.06
N PRO A 72 -25.98 2.14 1.52
CA PRO A 72 -25.39 3.16 0.66
C PRO A 72 -24.01 2.73 0.13
N THR A 73 -23.87 1.48 -0.30
CA THR A 73 -22.58 0.85 -0.62
C THR A 73 -22.61 0.21 -2.00
N ILE A 74 -21.59 0.49 -2.79
CA ILE A 74 -21.28 -0.22 -4.04
C ILE A 74 -20.20 -1.23 -3.71
N TYR A 75 -20.57 -2.49 -3.62
CA TYR A 75 -19.61 -3.58 -3.52
C TYR A 75 -19.07 -3.89 -4.90
N MET A 76 -17.79 -4.20 -4.99
CA MET A 76 -17.09 -4.41 -6.23
C MET A 76 -16.09 -5.55 -6.10
N ALA A 77 -15.79 -6.16 -7.23
CA ALA A 77 -14.67 -7.08 -7.37
C ALA A 77 -14.23 -7.07 -8.83
N THR A 78 -12.95 -7.33 -9.08
CA THR A 78 -12.36 -7.26 -10.42
C THR A 78 -11.62 -8.55 -10.71
N TYR A 79 -12.12 -9.37 -11.63
CA TYR A 79 -11.46 -10.60 -12.02
C TYR A 79 -10.54 -10.33 -13.22
N ILE A 80 -9.26 -10.69 -13.09
CA ILE A 80 -8.27 -10.55 -14.17
C ILE A 80 -7.60 -11.88 -14.52
N THR A 81 -7.28 -12.07 -15.79
CA THR A 81 -6.56 -13.26 -16.30
C THR A 81 -5.16 -12.95 -16.84
N GLY A 82 -4.79 -11.68 -16.89
CA GLY A 82 -3.49 -11.20 -17.36
C GLY A 82 -3.24 -9.76 -16.94
N GLU A 83 -2.08 -9.22 -17.31
CA GLU A 83 -1.76 -7.81 -17.07
C GLU A 83 -2.71 -6.91 -17.85
N VAL A 84 -2.99 -5.74 -17.28
CA VAL A 84 -3.88 -4.74 -17.87
C VAL A 84 -3.03 -3.53 -18.24
N ASP A 85 -3.07 -3.12 -19.51
CA ASP A 85 -2.40 -1.91 -19.98
C ASP A 85 -2.87 -0.69 -19.16
N PRO A 86 -1.95 0.19 -18.69
CA PRO A 86 -0.52 0.28 -19.01
C PRO A 86 0.44 -0.42 -18.03
N GLY A 87 0.01 -1.51 -17.38
CA GLY A 87 0.78 -2.20 -16.34
C GLY A 87 0.37 -1.82 -14.92
N GLU A 88 -0.89 -1.41 -14.74
CA GLU A 88 -1.52 -1.11 -13.45
C GLU A 88 -3.01 -1.50 -13.48
N LEU A 89 -3.59 -1.73 -12.30
CA LEU A 89 -5.01 -1.97 -12.14
C LEU A 89 -5.55 -1.18 -10.95
N ARG A 90 -6.46 -0.24 -11.23
CA ARG A 90 -7.11 0.58 -10.23
C ARG A 90 -8.61 0.70 -10.47
N TRP A 91 -9.37 0.74 -9.39
CA TRP A 91 -10.67 1.40 -9.39
C TRP A 91 -10.46 2.90 -9.20
N LEU A 92 -11.16 3.71 -10.00
CA LEU A 92 -11.11 5.16 -9.93
C LEU A 92 -12.53 5.72 -9.91
N ALA A 93 -12.94 6.21 -8.74
CA ALA A 93 -14.12 7.02 -8.58
C ALA A 93 -13.77 8.50 -8.80
N ARG A 94 -14.43 9.14 -9.76
CA ARG A 94 -14.27 10.57 -10.07
C ARG A 94 -15.47 11.30 -9.52
N LEU A 95 -15.31 11.91 -8.36
CA LEU A 95 -16.40 12.55 -7.63
C LEU A 95 -16.29 14.06 -7.75
N LYS A 96 -17.40 14.80 -7.69
CA LYS A 96 -17.37 16.26 -7.75
C LYS A 96 -16.61 16.84 -6.56
N THR A 97 -15.59 17.65 -6.84
CA THR A 97 -14.86 18.38 -5.79
C THR A 97 -15.76 19.31 -4.98
N SER A 98 -16.86 19.83 -5.56
CA SER A 98 -17.82 20.68 -4.84
C SER A 98 -18.52 19.95 -3.69
N GLU A 99 -18.76 18.66 -3.85
CA GLU A 99 -19.46 17.83 -2.85
C GLU A 99 -18.48 17.11 -1.91
N LEU A 100 -17.25 16.86 -2.36
CA LEU A 100 -16.18 16.21 -1.60
C LEU A 100 -14.85 16.97 -1.79
N PRO A 101 -14.64 18.09 -1.08
CA PRO A 101 -13.52 18.99 -1.35
C PRO A 101 -12.19 18.55 -0.74
N THR A 102 -12.16 17.47 0.04
CA THR A 102 -11.01 17.03 0.82
C THR A 102 -10.70 15.56 0.56
N GLY A 103 -9.46 15.29 0.17
CA GLY A 103 -8.95 13.95 -0.06
C GLY A 103 -8.41 13.27 1.21
N VAL A 104 -7.86 12.07 1.01
CA VAL A 104 -7.13 11.32 2.04
C VAL A 104 -5.89 12.11 2.46
N HIS A 105 -5.66 12.20 3.77
CA HIS A 105 -4.62 13.03 4.39
C HIS A 105 -4.75 14.53 4.09
N GLY A 106 -5.98 15.01 3.88
CA GLY A 106 -6.26 16.43 3.76
C GLY A 106 -5.86 16.99 2.40
N ASN A 107 -4.89 17.89 2.39
CA ASN A 107 -4.50 18.64 1.20
C ASN A 107 -3.25 18.10 0.49
N VAL A 108 -2.58 17.07 0.99
CA VAL A 108 -1.29 16.59 0.43
C VAL A 108 -1.40 16.09 -1.02
N GLY A 109 -2.59 15.61 -1.41
CA GLY A 109 -2.94 15.25 -2.79
C GLY A 109 -3.77 16.29 -3.54
N ASP A 110 -3.93 17.50 -3.00
CA ASP A 110 -4.69 18.59 -3.61
C ASP A 110 -3.77 19.45 -4.48
N THR A 111 -3.99 19.41 -5.79
CA THR A 111 -3.13 20.04 -6.80
C THR A 111 -3.73 21.34 -7.35
N ARG A 112 -4.84 21.83 -6.78
CA ARG A 112 -5.48 23.07 -7.23
C ARG A 112 -4.56 24.27 -7.02
N GLY A 113 -4.36 25.05 -8.08
CA GLY A 113 -3.49 26.24 -8.04
C GLY A 113 -1.99 25.94 -7.99
N CYS A 114 -1.58 24.68 -8.13
CA CYS A 114 -0.17 24.26 -8.11
C CYS A 114 0.31 23.89 -9.52
N THR A 115 1.62 23.96 -9.74
CA THR A 115 2.26 23.73 -11.05
C THR A 115 3.08 22.46 -11.02
N ALA A 116 2.89 21.57 -12.00
CA ALA A 116 3.69 20.35 -12.13
C ALA A 116 5.17 20.69 -12.36
N PHE A 117 6.09 20.00 -11.67
CA PHE A 117 7.53 20.21 -11.82
C PHE A 117 8.35 18.91 -11.90
N GLU A 118 7.80 17.78 -11.46
CA GLU A 118 8.37 16.45 -11.70
C GLU A 118 7.28 15.59 -12.36
N GLY A 119 7.54 15.18 -13.60
CA GLY A 119 6.55 14.46 -14.40
C GLY A 119 5.25 15.26 -14.58
N LYS A 120 4.11 14.58 -14.34
CA LYS A 120 2.76 15.17 -14.40
C LYS A 120 1.96 14.92 -13.12
N ASP A 121 2.61 14.40 -12.08
CA ASP A 121 1.97 13.93 -10.84
C ASP A 121 2.46 14.67 -9.60
N THR A 122 3.56 15.42 -9.71
CA THR A 122 4.18 16.13 -8.58
C THR A 122 4.20 17.63 -8.84
N PHE A 123 3.65 18.39 -7.89
CA PHE A 123 3.27 19.79 -8.06
C PHE A 123 3.91 20.66 -6.98
N ASN A 124 4.31 21.88 -7.36
CA ASN A 124 4.75 22.93 -6.46
C ASN A 124 3.65 24.00 -6.35
N CYS A 125 3.31 24.40 -5.13
CA CYS A 125 2.26 25.37 -4.87
C CYS A 125 2.84 26.76 -4.57
N PRO A 126 2.05 27.83 -4.74
CA PRO A 126 2.52 29.20 -4.49
C PRO A 126 3.01 29.46 -3.06
N ASP A 127 2.56 28.66 -2.09
CA ASP A 127 2.94 28.72 -0.68
C ASP A 127 4.27 28.00 -0.36
N GLY A 128 4.97 27.48 -1.38
CA GLY A 128 6.22 26.74 -1.22
C GLY A 128 6.03 25.28 -0.75
N THR A 129 4.79 24.81 -0.61
CA THR A 129 4.48 23.41 -0.36
C THR A 129 4.40 22.60 -1.65
N THR A 130 4.67 21.31 -1.55
CA THR A 130 4.60 20.36 -2.67
C THR A 130 3.46 19.37 -2.46
N ARG A 131 2.85 18.94 -3.57
CA ARG A 131 1.66 18.08 -3.59
C ARG A 131 1.82 16.97 -4.60
N CYS A 132 1.31 15.80 -4.26
CA CYS A 132 1.33 14.64 -5.14
C CYS A 132 0.27 13.66 -4.67
N LYS A 133 -0.42 13.02 -5.61
CA LYS A 133 -1.37 11.94 -5.30
C LYS A 133 -0.70 10.78 -4.53
N MET A 134 0.60 10.55 -4.73
CA MET A 134 1.38 9.56 -3.97
C MET A 134 1.45 9.86 -2.47
N TYR A 135 1.32 11.13 -2.05
CA TYR A 135 1.35 11.52 -0.64
C TYR A 135 0.09 11.13 0.12
N THR A 136 -0.95 10.70 -0.60
CA THR A 136 -2.19 10.17 -0.01
C THR A 136 -2.09 8.70 0.36
N SER A 137 -0.99 8.03 -0.02
CA SER A 137 -0.79 6.61 0.20
C SER A 137 -0.58 6.26 1.67
N ASP A 138 -1.06 5.09 2.04
CA ASP A 138 -0.75 4.40 3.30
C ASP A 138 -0.25 2.99 3.01
N ARG A 139 0.45 2.37 3.96
CA ARG A 139 0.77 0.94 3.87
C ARG A 139 -0.53 0.17 3.73
N PHE A 140 -0.58 -0.86 2.88
CA PHE A 140 -1.80 -1.65 2.67
C PHE A 140 -2.32 -2.28 3.98
N ILE A 141 -1.44 -2.53 4.96
CA ILE A 141 -1.85 -2.96 6.31
C ILE A 141 -2.56 -1.89 7.15
N ASP A 142 -2.39 -0.60 6.85
CA ASP A 142 -2.91 0.55 7.60
C ASP A 142 -3.93 1.42 6.81
N ASP A 143 -4.10 1.17 5.52
CA ASP A 143 -4.90 1.99 4.58
C ASP A 143 -6.42 1.90 4.84
N LYS A 144 -7.01 2.94 5.48
CA LYS A 144 -8.42 2.93 5.97
C LYS A 144 -9.08 4.30 6.24
N LYS A 145 -9.71 5.05 5.30
CA LYS A 145 -10.41 6.36 5.63
C LYS A 145 -11.65 6.80 4.77
N THR A 146 -12.25 7.97 5.10
CA THR A 146 -13.69 8.37 5.28
C THR A 146 -14.42 9.29 4.23
N GLN A 147 -15.74 9.58 4.45
CA GLN A 147 -16.79 10.39 3.79
C GLN A 147 -17.39 9.91 2.45
N VAL A 148 -16.57 9.56 1.46
CA VAL A 148 -16.89 8.46 0.53
C VAL A 148 -15.68 7.56 0.58
N CYS A 149 -15.89 6.34 1.00
CA CYS A 149 -14.81 5.53 1.53
C CYS A 149 -14.61 4.33 0.65
N MET A 150 -13.37 4.10 0.22
CA MET A 150 -12.97 2.76 -0.16
C MET A 150 -12.81 1.94 1.12
N VAL A 151 -13.53 0.83 1.19
CA VAL A 151 -13.44 -0.14 2.28
C VAL A 151 -12.85 -1.41 1.68
N MET A 152 -11.70 -1.82 2.24
CA MET A 152 -10.95 -3.00 1.83
C MET A 152 -11.01 -4.01 3.00
N PRO A 153 -11.95 -4.99 2.96
CA PRO A 153 -11.97 -6.09 3.92
C PRO A 153 -10.64 -6.85 3.97
N GLY A 154 -10.39 -7.63 5.02
CA GLY A 154 -9.09 -8.29 5.25
C GLY A 154 -8.57 -9.22 4.14
N THR A 155 -9.40 -9.63 3.18
CA THR A 155 -8.99 -10.43 2.01
C THR A 155 -8.88 -9.61 0.71
N ALA A 156 -9.14 -8.31 0.73
CA ALA A 156 -9.21 -7.48 -0.48
C ALA A 156 -7.87 -7.42 -1.23
N TYR A 157 -6.76 -7.39 -0.48
CA TYR A 157 -5.40 -7.34 -1.04
C TYR A 157 -4.80 -8.72 -1.33
N GLU A 158 -5.57 -9.81 -1.23
CA GLU A 158 -5.01 -11.16 -1.32
C GLU A 158 -4.36 -11.45 -2.68
N THR A 159 -4.80 -10.76 -3.73
CA THR A 159 -4.32 -10.86 -5.12
C THR A 159 -3.60 -9.60 -5.59
N SER A 160 -3.32 -8.67 -4.68
CA SER A 160 -2.35 -7.58 -4.90
C SER A 160 -0.92 -8.13 -4.91
N ALA A 161 0.06 -7.24 -5.14
CA ALA A 161 1.49 -7.55 -5.13
C ALA A 161 2.24 -6.73 -4.07
N SER A 162 3.45 -7.17 -3.73
CA SER A 162 4.46 -6.45 -2.94
C SER A 162 4.26 -6.45 -1.41
N GLY A 163 3.39 -7.33 -0.89
CA GLY A 163 3.26 -7.59 0.54
C GLY A 163 2.59 -6.47 1.36
N PRO A 164 2.67 -6.56 2.70
CA PRO A 164 1.90 -5.71 3.63
C PRO A 164 2.31 -4.24 3.68
N PHE A 165 3.54 -3.93 3.25
CA PHE A 165 4.14 -2.60 3.36
C PHE A 165 4.08 -1.82 2.04
N MET A 166 3.59 -2.45 0.97
CA MET A 166 3.23 -1.76 -0.26
C MET A 166 2.27 -0.62 0.05
N ARG A 167 2.42 0.49 -0.67
CA ARG A 167 1.57 1.67 -0.55
C ARG A 167 1.28 2.20 -1.95
N ASP A 168 0.11 2.77 -2.13
CA ASP A 168 -0.30 3.28 -3.44
C ASP A 168 -1.28 4.46 -3.30
N ILE A 169 -1.62 5.08 -4.42
CA ILE A 169 -2.46 6.28 -4.46
C ILE A 169 -3.86 5.97 -3.93
N ASN A 170 -4.34 6.81 -3.01
CA ASN A 170 -5.68 6.69 -2.45
C ASN A 170 -6.62 7.79 -2.92
N SER A 171 -6.12 9.00 -3.14
CA SER A 171 -6.94 10.10 -3.64
C SER A 171 -6.13 11.17 -4.36
N GLN A 172 -6.82 11.99 -5.15
CA GLN A 172 -6.27 13.22 -5.70
C GLN A 172 -7.39 14.26 -5.79
N THR A 173 -7.11 15.49 -5.35
CA THR A 173 -8.06 16.60 -5.52
C THR A 173 -7.58 17.49 -6.66
N THR A 174 -8.43 17.66 -7.65
CA THR A 174 -8.22 18.54 -8.81
C THR A 174 -9.29 19.63 -8.85
N SER A 175 -9.22 20.53 -9.83
CA SER A 175 -10.23 21.59 -10.00
C SER A 175 -11.63 21.05 -10.29
N SER A 176 -11.74 19.91 -10.99
CA SER A 176 -13.02 19.29 -11.35
C SER A 176 -13.41 18.12 -10.45
N ASP A 177 -12.44 17.28 -10.11
CA ASP A 177 -12.70 15.97 -9.52
C ASP A 177 -11.92 15.76 -8.21
N GLN A 178 -12.61 15.24 -7.22
CA GLN A 178 -12.07 14.48 -6.11
C GLN A 178 -12.01 13.02 -6.55
N GLU A 179 -10.83 12.60 -6.94
CA GLU A 179 -10.55 11.24 -7.32
C GLU A 179 -10.32 10.40 -6.06
N LEU A 180 -10.97 9.24 -6.01
CA LEU A 180 -10.83 8.23 -4.96
C LEU A 180 -10.46 6.91 -5.63
N TYR A 181 -9.40 6.29 -5.13
CA TYR A 181 -8.76 5.16 -5.76
C TYR A 181 -8.82 3.92 -4.88
N TRP A 182 -8.81 2.76 -5.53
CA TRP A 182 -8.16 1.58 -4.97
C TRP A 182 -7.24 0.99 -6.03
N TYR A 183 -5.94 1.09 -5.79
CA TYR A 183 -4.93 0.45 -6.62
C TYR A 183 -4.73 -1.00 -6.20
N MET A 184 -5.24 -1.91 -7.02
CA MET A 184 -5.12 -3.36 -6.82
C MET A 184 -3.69 -3.82 -7.07
N ASN A 185 -3.05 -3.22 -8.08
CA ASN A 185 -1.63 -3.37 -8.37
C ASN A 185 -1.11 -2.19 -9.21
N SER A 186 0.18 -1.88 -9.09
CA SER A 186 0.86 -0.84 -9.88
C SER A 186 2.37 -1.03 -9.92
N GLY A 187 3.02 -0.45 -10.92
CA GLY A 187 4.49 -0.38 -10.99
C GLY A 187 5.13 0.54 -9.96
N HIS A 188 4.38 1.14 -9.03
CA HIS A 188 4.91 2.05 -8.03
C HIS A 188 5.70 1.27 -6.97
N VAL A 189 7.02 1.18 -7.15
CA VAL A 189 7.93 0.46 -6.22
C VAL A 189 7.50 -1.00 -6.01
N ARG A 190 7.09 -1.66 -7.10
CA ARG A 190 6.72 -3.07 -7.08
C ARG A 190 7.91 -3.94 -6.68
N THR A 191 7.69 -4.94 -5.81
CA THR A 191 8.73 -5.89 -5.36
C THR A 191 8.37 -7.34 -5.61
N GLU A 192 7.18 -7.62 -6.12
CA GLU A 192 6.71 -8.96 -6.49
C GLU A 192 6.09 -8.99 -7.88
N LYS A 193 6.02 -10.17 -8.48
CA LYS A 193 5.24 -10.40 -9.70
C LYS A 193 3.74 -10.21 -9.42
N TRP A 194 2.98 -9.93 -10.48
CA TRP A 194 1.53 -9.88 -10.39
C TRP A 194 0.91 -11.22 -10.01
N ARG A 195 -0.23 -11.13 -9.31
CA ARG A 195 -1.14 -12.25 -9.07
C ARG A 195 -2.40 -12.01 -9.89
N PHE A 196 -2.95 -13.09 -10.46
CA PHE A 196 -4.16 -13.06 -11.27
C PHE A 196 -5.31 -13.75 -10.53
N GLY A 197 -6.53 -13.49 -11.00
CA GLY A 197 -7.76 -13.93 -10.34
C GLY A 197 -8.60 -12.76 -9.85
N LEU A 198 -9.42 -13.00 -8.83
CA LEU A 198 -10.31 -11.99 -8.27
C LEU A 198 -9.54 -11.03 -7.35
N GLN A 199 -9.58 -9.74 -7.67
CA GLN A 199 -9.16 -8.63 -6.83
C GLN A 199 -10.35 -8.19 -5.98
N GLY A 200 -10.17 -8.10 -4.65
CA GLY A 200 -11.22 -7.74 -3.70
C GLY A 200 -11.85 -8.97 -3.02
N PRO A 201 -13.13 -8.89 -2.59
CA PRO A 201 -14.05 -7.78 -2.78
C PRO A 201 -13.60 -6.49 -2.10
N TYR A 202 -14.02 -5.37 -2.65
CA TYR A 202 -13.81 -4.02 -2.12
C TYR A 202 -15.11 -3.24 -2.23
N ALA A 203 -15.26 -2.15 -1.49
CA ALA A 203 -16.52 -1.42 -1.49
C ALA A 203 -16.31 0.09 -1.47
N MET A 204 -17.18 0.81 -2.17
CA MET A 204 -17.30 2.26 -2.04
C MET A 204 -18.57 2.59 -1.26
N THR A 205 -18.41 3.11 -0.04
CA THR A 205 -19.52 3.43 0.86
C THR A 205 -19.71 4.93 1.00
N PHE A 206 -20.96 5.38 0.84
CA PHE A 206 -21.37 6.75 1.13
C PHE A 206 -21.86 6.82 2.56
N THR A 207 -21.31 7.73 3.34
CA THR A 207 -21.69 7.93 4.74
C THR A 207 -22.15 9.36 4.95
N SER A 208 -22.91 9.59 6.02
CA SER A 208 -23.15 10.96 6.50
C SER A 208 -21.82 11.64 6.83
N PRO A 209 -21.76 12.99 6.80
CA PRO A 209 -20.61 13.72 7.28
C PRO A 209 -20.18 13.25 8.68
N ASN A 210 -18.87 13.19 8.92
CA ASN A 210 -18.25 12.76 10.18
C ASN A 210 -18.54 11.31 10.61
N THR A 211 -19.14 10.49 9.75
CA THR A 211 -19.32 9.06 10.01
C THR A 211 -18.21 8.26 9.33
N LYS A 212 -17.60 7.33 10.07
CA LYS A 212 -16.65 6.36 9.51
C LYS A 212 -17.39 5.04 9.24
N PRO A 213 -17.35 4.48 8.01
CA PRO A 213 -17.95 3.18 7.76
C PRO A 213 -17.22 2.08 8.54
N SER A 214 -17.91 0.97 8.78
CA SER A 214 -17.30 -0.21 9.38
C SER A 214 -16.13 -0.69 8.53
N GLU A 215 -15.00 -0.96 9.19
CA GLU A 215 -13.82 -1.58 8.56
C GLU A 215 -14.03 -3.08 8.29
N ASN A 216 -14.95 -3.70 9.03
CA ASN A 216 -15.30 -5.11 8.92
C ASN A 216 -16.59 -5.25 8.11
N LEU A 217 -16.51 -4.94 6.82
CA LEU A 217 -17.66 -5.06 5.93
C LEU A 217 -17.89 -6.53 5.57
N ASP A 218 -19.09 -7.04 5.82
CA ASP A 218 -19.46 -8.40 5.44
C ASP A 218 -19.62 -8.52 3.92
N THR A 219 -18.69 -9.26 3.31
CA THR A 219 -18.67 -9.60 1.88
C THR A 219 -18.89 -11.09 1.61
N SER A 220 -19.33 -11.87 2.60
CA SER A 220 -19.57 -13.31 2.48
C SER A 220 -20.65 -13.66 1.44
N PHE A 221 -21.63 -12.79 1.27
CA PHE A 221 -22.73 -12.93 0.30
C PHE A 221 -22.26 -13.05 -1.17
N PHE A 222 -21.03 -12.62 -1.50
CA PHE A 222 -20.42 -12.86 -2.81
C PHE A 222 -20.38 -14.35 -3.18
N GLY A 223 -20.33 -15.25 -2.19
CA GLY A 223 -20.39 -16.70 -2.39
C GLY A 223 -21.68 -17.20 -3.02
N THR A 224 -22.75 -16.40 -3.01
CA THR A 224 -24.06 -16.75 -3.58
C THR A 224 -24.30 -16.17 -4.98
N LEU A 225 -23.34 -15.40 -5.51
CA LEU A 225 -23.52 -14.55 -6.68
C LEU A 225 -22.81 -15.06 -7.95
N SER A 226 -22.16 -16.23 -7.87
CA SER A 226 -21.38 -16.81 -8.98
C SER A 226 -20.31 -15.84 -9.51
N ILE A 227 -19.56 -15.21 -8.61
CA ILE A 227 -18.47 -14.29 -8.94
C ILE A 227 -17.22 -15.09 -9.30
N GLN A 228 -16.67 -14.88 -10.51
CA GLN A 228 -15.50 -15.61 -10.97
C GLN A 228 -14.30 -15.41 -10.04
N GLY A 229 -13.61 -16.50 -9.71
CA GLY A 229 -12.44 -16.48 -8.84
C GLY A 229 -12.73 -16.21 -7.35
N TYR A 230 -13.99 -16.04 -6.95
CA TYR A 230 -14.34 -15.89 -5.55
C TYR A 230 -14.22 -17.23 -4.81
N VAL A 231 -13.48 -17.22 -3.70
CA VAL A 231 -13.37 -18.37 -2.80
C VAL A 231 -14.06 -18.00 -1.49
N ALA A 232 -15.17 -18.66 -1.18
CA ALA A 232 -15.94 -18.45 0.05
C ALA A 232 -15.17 -18.94 1.29
N ALA A 233 -15.65 -18.57 2.48
CA ALA A 233 -15.04 -19.00 3.75
C ALA A 233 -14.94 -20.52 3.89
N SER A 234 -15.94 -21.28 3.41
CA SER A 234 -15.94 -22.75 3.40
C SER A 234 -14.84 -23.37 2.53
N GLY A 235 -14.26 -22.61 1.60
CA GLY A 235 -13.15 -23.03 0.75
C GLY A 235 -11.77 -22.57 1.26
N ARG A 236 -11.68 -22.09 2.50
CA ARG A 236 -10.48 -21.48 3.08
C ARG A 236 -10.07 -22.16 4.38
N GLY A 237 -8.83 -21.92 4.79
CA GLY A 237 -8.30 -22.29 6.11
C GLY A 237 -7.67 -21.09 6.80
N THR A 238 -7.06 -21.30 7.96
CA THR A 238 -6.31 -20.28 8.70
C THR A 238 -4.99 -20.81 9.25
N VAL A 239 -4.12 -19.91 9.68
CA VAL A 239 -2.91 -20.20 10.44
C VAL A 239 -2.95 -19.42 11.75
N THR A 240 -2.66 -20.09 12.87
CA THR A 240 -2.50 -19.45 14.18
C THR A 240 -1.18 -19.87 14.83
N GLY A 241 -0.67 -19.07 15.75
CA GLY A 241 0.57 -19.38 16.45
C GLY A 241 1.07 -18.23 17.31
N ALA A 242 2.31 -18.37 17.75
CA ALA A 242 3.07 -17.37 18.47
C ALA A 242 4.20 -16.79 17.62
N ALA A 243 4.35 -15.47 17.66
CA ALA A 243 5.48 -14.72 17.13
C ALA A 243 6.37 -14.26 18.30
N THR A 244 7.63 -14.71 18.34
CA THR A 244 8.53 -14.45 19.46
C THR A 244 9.87 -13.83 19.02
N GLY A 245 10.61 -13.27 19.96
CA GLY A 245 11.95 -12.71 19.72
C GLY A 245 11.97 -11.34 19.03
N VAL A 246 10.81 -10.74 18.72
CA VAL A 246 10.72 -9.34 18.31
C VAL A 246 10.70 -8.46 19.57
N PRO A 247 11.62 -7.49 19.72
CA PRO A 247 11.67 -6.64 20.91
C PRO A 247 10.39 -5.81 21.09
N SER A 248 10.00 -5.57 22.34
CA SER A 248 8.89 -4.67 22.67
C SER A 248 9.12 -3.27 22.10
N GLY A 249 8.07 -2.62 21.61
CA GLY A 249 8.15 -1.29 20.99
C GLY A 249 8.20 -1.33 19.46
N PHE A 250 8.46 -2.49 18.85
CA PHE A 250 8.35 -2.69 17.41
C PHE A 250 7.04 -3.39 17.04
N GLU A 251 6.45 -2.96 15.93
CA GLU A 251 5.33 -3.67 15.32
C GLU A 251 5.78 -5.07 14.89
N THR A 252 5.02 -6.09 15.26
CA THR A 252 5.28 -7.48 14.87
C THR A 252 4.29 -7.89 13.78
N VAL A 253 4.77 -8.07 12.56
CA VAL A 253 3.92 -8.46 11.41
C VAL A 253 4.26 -9.88 10.97
N VAL A 254 3.23 -10.69 10.75
CA VAL A 254 3.35 -12.00 10.11
C VAL A 254 2.71 -11.94 8.73
N HIS A 255 3.46 -12.39 7.72
CA HIS A 255 3.07 -12.32 6.31
C HIS A 255 3.15 -13.72 5.70
N TRP A 256 2.11 -14.12 4.98
CA TRP A 256 2.06 -15.36 4.21
C TRP A 256 1.91 -15.03 2.74
N PHE A 257 2.73 -15.61 1.87
CA PHE A 257 2.59 -15.39 0.44
C PHE A 257 3.06 -16.58 -0.39
N ASN A 258 2.47 -16.70 -1.57
CA ASN A 258 2.92 -17.55 -2.66
C ASN A 258 2.63 -16.85 -4.00
N THR A 259 2.73 -17.57 -5.11
CA THR A 259 2.47 -17.03 -6.46
C THR A 259 1.01 -16.64 -6.69
N ASN A 260 0.07 -17.13 -5.88
CA ASN A 260 -1.36 -17.01 -6.11
C ASN A 260 -2.05 -16.05 -5.14
N ALA A 261 -1.52 -15.93 -3.91
CA ALA A 261 -2.07 -15.03 -2.91
C ALA A 261 -1.06 -14.52 -1.88
N GLN A 262 -1.39 -13.43 -1.20
CA GLN A 262 -0.69 -12.86 -0.05
C GLN A 262 -1.66 -12.53 1.09
N TYR A 263 -1.20 -12.61 2.34
CA TYR A 263 -2.00 -12.37 3.55
C TYR A 263 -1.10 -11.88 4.68
N TRP A 264 -1.62 -11.08 5.60
CA TRP A 264 -0.84 -10.64 6.76
C TRP A 264 -1.72 -10.39 7.97
N THR A 265 -1.06 -10.29 9.12
CA THR A 265 -1.68 -9.84 10.37
C THR A 265 -0.63 -9.25 11.30
N LYS A 266 -1.05 -8.40 12.22
CA LYS A 266 -0.21 -7.93 13.32
C LYS A 266 -0.35 -8.91 14.49
N ALA A 267 0.77 -9.35 15.06
CA ALA A 267 0.74 -10.16 16.28
C ALA A 267 0.47 -9.25 17.49
N SER A 268 -0.40 -9.68 18.40
CA SER A 268 -0.73 -8.98 19.64
C SER A 268 -0.43 -9.89 20.83
N GLY A 269 0.32 -9.40 21.81
CA GLY A 269 0.82 -10.23 22.93
C GLY A 269 1.64 -11.43 22.46
N GLY A 270 2.32 -11.31 21.31
CA GLY A 270 3.07 -12.39 20.68
C GLY A 270 2.19 -13.49 20.06
N LYS A 271 0.88 -13.30 19.94
CA LYS A 271 -0.04 -14.26 19.29
C LYS A 271 -0.60 -13.69 18.00
N PHE A 272 -0.89 -14.56 17.04
CA PHE A 272 -1.51 -14.16 15.78
C PHE A 272 -2.50 -15.20 15.27
N THR A 273 -3.44 -14.73 14.46
CA THR A 273 -4.29 -15.54 13.59
C THR A 273 -4.35 -14.86 12.23
N SER A 274 -4.09 -15.61 11.16
CA SER A 274 -4.19 -15.12 9.79
C SER A 274 -5.63 -14.75 9.43
N PRO A 275 -5.83 -13.94 8.37
CA PRO A 275 -7.10 -13.92 7.65
C PRO A 275 -7.50 -15.32 7.14
N LEU A 276 -8.71 -15.45 6.58
CA LEU A 276 -9.10 -16.66 5.85
C LEU A 276 -8.28 -16.79 4.56
N MET A 277 -7.43 -17.81 4.50
CA MET A 277 -6.47 -18.02 3.42
C MET A 277 -6.99 -19.07 2.43
N LYS A 278 -6.71 -18.86 1.14
CA LYS A 278 -6.86 -19.93 0.13
C LYS A 278 -5.98 -21.12 0.51
N PRO A 279 -6.38 -22.36 0.20
CA PRO A 279 -5.55 -23.53 0.48
C PRO A 279 -4.27 -23.50 -0.38
N GLY A 280 -3.19 -24.02 0.18
CA GLY A 280 -1.89 -24.07 -0.50
C GLY A 280 -0.70 -23.99 0.45
N SER A 281 0.50 -24.11 -0.11
CA SER A 281 1.74 -23.87 0.61
C SER A 281 2.14 -22.39 0.52
N TYR A 282 2.56 -21.81 1.64
CA TYR A 282 2.92 -20.40 1.76
C TYR A 282 4.30 -20.26 2.39
N SER A 283 5.08 -19.31 1.87
CA SER A 283 6.18 -18.72 2.62
C SER A 283 5.59 -17.89 3.75
N MET A 284 6.12 -18.04 4.96
CA MET A 284 5.69 -17.33 6.17
C MET A 284 6.85 -16.49 6.70
N ARG A 285 6.72 -15.17 6.69
CA ARG A 285 7.75 -14.22 7.17
C ARG A 285 7.31 -13.50 8.42
N LEU A 286 8.24 -13.32 9.35
CA LEU A 286 8.10 -12.49 10.54
C LEU A 286 8.91 -11.20 10.33
N TYR A 287 8.30 -10.07 10.69
CA TYR A 287 8.94 -8.76 10.61
C TYR A 287 8.99 -8.07 11.96
N LYS A 288 10.11 -7.40 12.22
CA LYS A 288 10.26 -6.34 13.22
C LYS A 288 10.11 -5.00 12.48
N GLY A 289 9.00 -4.31 12.67
CA GLY A 289 8.60 -3.24 11.75
C GLY A 289 8.38 -3.81 10.34
N GLU A 290 9.24 -3.44 9.41
CA GLU A 290 9.31 -3.89 8.01
C GLU A 290 10.59 -4.69 7.71
N PHE A 291 11.46 -4.86 8.70
CA PHE A 291 12.66 -5.68 8.58
C PHE A 291 12.33 -7.17 8.78
N ALA A 292 12.62 -8.00 7.78
CA ALA A 292 12.36 -9.43 7.85
C ALA A 292 13.37 -10.11 8.80
N VAL A 293 12.85 -10.73 9.86
CA VAL A 293 13.66 -11.33 10.93
C VAL A 293 13.56 -12.86 11.00
N ALA A 294 12.57 -13.44 10.33
CA ALA A 294 12.48 -14.88 10.14
C ALA A 294 11.69 -15.25 8.89
N ASN A 295 11.95 -16.44 8.37
CA ASN A 295 11.22 -17.03 7.26
C ASN A 295 11.05 -18.53 7.52
N GLU A 296 9.84 -19.02 7.29
CA GLU A 296 9.40 -20.40 7.44
C GLU A 296 8.45 -20.76 6.28
N THR A 297 7.92 -21.98 6.28
CA THR A 297 6.83 -22.41 5.39
C THR A 297 5.68 -22.99 6.21
N VAL A 298 4.46 -22.89 5.66
CA VAL A 298 3.24 -23.46 6.24
C VAL A 298 2.26 -23.86 5.14
N THR A 299 1.50 -24.93 5.36
CA THR A 299 0.42 -25.36 4.46
C THR A 299 -0.94 -25.03 5.07
N VAL A 300 -1.81 -24.43 4.26
CA VAL A 300 -3.20 -24.16 4.60
C VAL A 300 -4.10 -25.19 3.93
N THR A 301 -4.95 -25.82 4.73
CA THR A 301 -5.95 -26.80 4.28
C THR A 301 -7.36 -26.24 4.47
N VAL A 302 -8.26 -26.55 3.54
CA VAL A 302 -9.66 -26.11 3.60
C VAL A 302 -10.33 -26.56 4.89
N GLY A 303 -11.04 -25.65 5.56
CA GLY A 303 -11.79 -25.92 6.78
C GLY A 303 -10.92 -26.16 8.03
N GLN A 304 -9.60 -26.03 7.93
CA GLN A 304 -8.68 -26.29 9.03
C GLN A 304 -7.92 -25.03 9.47
N THR A 305 -7.53 -25.03 10.74
CA THR A 305 -6.59 -24.06 11.31
C THR A 305 -5.25 -24.76 11.55
N ALA A 306 -4.23 -24.39 10.79
CA ALA A 306 -2.87 -24.85 11.03
C ALA A 306 -2.27 -24.10 12.23
N THR A 307 -1.54 -24.81 13.10
CA THR A 307 -0.74 -24.21 14.16
C THR A 307 0.72 -24.15 13.73
N LYS A 308 1.30 -22.95 13.67
CA LYS A 308 2.71 -22.75 13.29
C LYS A 308 3.27 -21.53 14.01
N ASP A 309 4.19 -21.74 14.95
CA ASP A 309 4.93 -20.66 15.60
C ASP A 309 6.07 -20.16 14.70
N ILE A 310 6.51 -18.92 14.94
CA ILE A 310 7.66 -18.31 14.26
C ILE A 310 8.45 -17.42 15.24
N ALA A 311 9.77 -17.52 15.22
CA ALA A 311 10.64 -16.76 16.12
C ALA A 311 11.67 -15.96 15.33
N SER A 312 11.96 -14.73 15.78
CA SER A 312 13.05 -13.91 15.23
C SER A 312 14.37 -14.67 15.28
N LYS A 313 15.11 -14.63 14.16
CA LYS A 313 16.46 -15.21 14.02
C LYS A 313 17.54 -14.13 14.15
N GLU A 314 17.18 -12.92 14.58
CA GLU A 314 18.15 -11.85 14.81
C GLU A 314 19.16 -12.24 15.88
N THR A 315 20.44 -12.12 15.56
CA THR A 315 21.53 -12.35 16.50
C THR A 315 21.82 -11.07 17.30
N SER A 316 21.93 -11.20 18.61
CA SER A 316 22.47 -10.14 19.46
C SER A 316 23.99 -10.04 19.29
N VAL A 317 24.44 -9.19 18.37
CA VAL A 317 25.87 -8.90 18.18
C VAL A 317 26.27 -7.67 19.00
N PRO A 318 27.44 -7.65 19.65
CA PRO A 318 27.96 -6.43 20.28
C PRO A 318 28.10 -5.30 19.26
N VAL A 319 27.59 -4.12 19.59
CA VAL A 319 27.60 -2.94 18.72
C VAL A 319 28.43 -1.84 19.38
N ILE A 320 29.40 -1.27 18.67
CA ILE A 320 30.16 -0.11 19.15
C ILE A 320 29.26 1.13 19.13
N TRP A 321 28.61 1.36 18.00
CA TRP A 321 27.63 2.43 17.82
C TRP A 321 26.66 2.05 16.72
N ARG A 322 25.50 2.71 16.72
CA ARG A 322 24.44 2.55 15.73
C ARG A 322 23.72 3.86 15.53
N ILE A 323 23.33 4.13 14.29
CA ILE A 323 22.47 5.25 13.92
C ILE A 323 21.14 4.63 13.49
N GLY A 324 20.10 4.91 14.27
CA GLY A 324 18.77 4.32 14.05
C GLY A 324 18.63 2.85 14.46
N GLU A 325 17.59 2.20 13.95
CA GLU A 325 17.14 0.85 14.25
C GLU A 325 16.99 0.05 12.94
N PHE A 326 17.26 -1.26 13.00
CA PHE A 326 16.97 -2.15 11.86
C PHE A 326 15.50 -2.57 11.89
N ASP A 327 14.60 -1.61 11.64
CA ASP A 327 13.16 -1.84 11.58
C ASP A 327 12.60 -1.75 10.15
N GLY A 328 13.46 -1.56 9.15
CA GLY A 328 13.08 -1.47 7.75
C GLY A 328 12.47 -0.13 7.34
N LYS A 329 12.55 0.89 8.19
CA LYS A 329 12.05 2.23 7.91
C LYS A 329 13.12 3.30 8.15
N PRO A 330 13.01 4.45 7.48
CA PRO A 330 13.88 5.57 7.77
C PRO A 330 13.23 6.64 8.66
N SER A 331 12.09 6.35 9.29
CA SER A 331 11.21 7.34 9.92
C SER A 331 11.86 8.15 11.05
N GLU A 332 12.82 7.57 11.76
CA GLU A 332 13.56 8.24 12.84
C GLU A 332 14.74 9.11 12.35
N LEU A 333 15.12 8.95 11.08
CA LEU A 333 16.19 9.70 10.45
C LEU A 333 15.67 11.07 9.99
N LYS A 334 16.57 12.00 9.72
CA LYS A 334 16.23 13.37 9.26
C LYS A 334 15.34 13.31 8.02
N ASN A 335 14.23 14.07 8.06
CA ASN A 335 13.17 14.12 7.04
C ASN A 335 12.35 12.82 6.89
N GLY A 336 12.66 11.76 7.65
CA GLY A 336 11.93 10.48 7.60
C GLY A 336 10.46 10.61 8.01
N ASP A 337 10.16 11.57 8.89
CA ASP A 337 8.80 11.92 9.33
C ASP A 337 7.98 12.67 8.25
N LYS A 338 8.65 13.30 7.28
CA LYS A 338 8.04 14.18 6.27
C LYS A 338 7.91 13.54 4.89
N ILE A 339 8.83 12.65 4.53
CA ILE A 339 9.00 12.16 3.16
C ILE A 339 7.76 11.48 2.57
N GLU A 340 6.91 10.91 3.42
CA GLU A 340 5.69 10.26 2.96
C GLU A 340 4.61 11.26 2.54
N ARG A 341 4.76 12.54 2.90
CA ARG A 341 3.72 13.58 2.80
C ARG A 341 4.15 14.83 2.05
N MET A 342 5.41 14.92 1.63
CA MET A 342 5.91 16.02 0.82
C MET A 342 7.18 15.62 0.04
N HIS A 343 7.46 16.36 -1.03
CA HIS A 343 8.60 16.11 -1.93
C HIS A 343 9.95 16.42 -1.24
N PRO A 344 11.05 15.76 -1.62
CA PRO A 344 12.40 16.12 -1.15
C PRO A 344 12.80 17.59 -1.37
N SER A 345 12.21 18.28 -2.35
CA SER A 345 12.47 19.70 -2.62
C SER A 345 11.52 20.66 -1.89
N ASP A 346 10.60 20.15 -1.07
CA ASP A 346 9.68 20.99 -0.31
C ASP A 346 10.44 21.91 0.65
N THR A 347 10.02 23.16 0.75
CA THR A 347 10.69 24.17 1.60
C THR A 347 10.69 23.82 3.08
N ARG A 348 9.81 22.91 3.51
CA ARG A 348 9.72 22.42 4.89
C ARG A 348 10.70 21.27 5.19
N MET A 349 11.38 20.73 4.18
CA MET A 349 12.45 19.74 4.37
C MET A 349 13.67 20.39 5.01
N SER A 350 14.29 19.68 5.96
CA SER A 350 15.62 20.05 6.44
C SER A 350 16.67 19.71 5.37
N SER A 351 17.86 20.31 5.48
CA SER A 351 18.98 20.00 4.56
C SER A 351 19.28 18.49 4.50
N TRP A 352 19.51 18.00 3.28
CA TRP A 352 19.75 16.58 2.98
C TRP A 352 21.15 16.08 3.32
N SER A 353 22.08 16.98 3.63
CA SER A 353 23.41 16.61 4.13
C SER A 353 23.38 16.40 5.64
N GLY A 354 24.37 15.66 6.17
CA GLY A 354 24.48 15.47 7.62
C GLY A 354 25.89 15.16 8.10
N SER A 355 26.21 15.72 9.26
CA SER A 355 27.31 15.27 10.10
C SER A 355 26.72 14.65 11.35
N PHE A 356 27.19 13.47 11.72
CA PHE A 356 26.74 12.73 12.89
C PHE A 356 27.93 12.40 13.78
N THR A 357 27.93 12.93 15.00
CA THR A 357 28.96 12.63 16.00
C THR A 357 28.39 11.61 16.99
N VAL A 358 28.96 10.41 17.01
CA VAL A 358 28.54 9.32 17.90
C VAL A 358 28.64 9.78 19.35
N GLY A 359 27.54 9.57 20.10
CA GLY A 359 27.41 10.00 21.49
C GLY A 359 26.94 11.45 21.70
N GLN A 360 26.79 12.23 20.61
CA GLN A 360 26.30 13.63 20.68
C GLN A 360 25.08 13.86 19.79
N SER A 361 25.12 13.39 18.54
CA SER A 361 24.03 13.53 17.58
C SER A 361 22.89 12.55 17.85
N LYS A 362 21.69 12.92 17.42
CA LYS A 362 20.49 12.08 17.41
C LYS A 362 20.29 11.46 16.03
N ALA A 363 19.58 10.33 15.93
CA ALA A 363 19.29 9.68 14.65
C ALA A 363 18.64 10.66 13.64
N SER A 364 17.80 11.57 14.12
CA SER A 364 17.19 12.66 13.35
C SER A 364 18.17 13.69 12.77
N ASP A 365 19.45 13.64 13.12
CA ASP A 365 20.52 14.46 12.53
C ASP A 365 21.18 13.78 11.33
N PHE A 366 20.99 12.47 11.16
CA PHE A 366 21.49 11.70 10.03
C PHE A 366 20.43 11.67 8.90
N PRO A 367 20.79 11.96 7.64
CA PRO A 367 19.83 12.01 6.54
C PRO A 367 19.20 10.66 6.23
N MET A 368 17.89 10.65 6.02
CA MET A 368 17.17 9.43 5.64
C MET A 368 17.54 8.88 4.25
N ALA A 369 18.06 9.73 3.37
CA ALA A 369 18.41 9.41 1.99
C ALA A 369 19.60 10.26 1.54
N LEU A 370 20.47 9.68 0.72
CA LEU A 370 21.61 10.36 0.11
C LEU A 370 21.42 10.44 -1.40
N TRP A 371 21.80 11.57 -1.97
CA TRP A 371 21.57 11.88 -3.39
C TRP A 371 22.91 12.16 -4.08
N ALA A 372 23.32 11.27 -4.97
CA ALA A 372 24.62 11.35 -5.65
C ALA A 372 24.82 12.69 -6.40
N LYS A 373 23.78 13.19 -7.08
CA LYS A 373 23.85 14.42 -7.90
C LYS A 373 23.56 15.71 -7.13
N GLN A 374 23.07 15.63 -5.89
CA GLN A 374 22.85 16.82 -5.06
C GLN A 374 24.00 17.08 -4.08
N GLY A 375 25.06 16.26 -4.10
CA GLY A 375 26.21 16.45 -3.23
C GLY A 375 25.84 16.39 -1.75
N SER A 376 25.07 15.37 -1.34
CA SER A 376 24.66 15.15 0.05
C SER A 376 25.45 14.00 0.69
N PRO A 377 26.76 14.15 0.96
CA PRO A 377 27.46 13.16 1.75
C PRO A 377 26.93 13.16 3.19
N ALA A 378 26.97 12.00 3.83
CA ALA A 378 26.85 11.89 5.27
C ALA A 378 28.22 11.56 5.87
N THR A 379 28.62 12.32 6.89
CA THR A 379 29.86 12.10 7.62
C THR A 379 29.53 11.58 9.01
N VAL A 380 30.19 10.51 9.43
CA VAL A 380 30.07 9.98 10.80
C VAL A 380 31.41 10.11 11.50
N THR A 381 31.42 10.82 12.62
CA THR A 381 32.58 10.98 13.51
C THR A 381 32.36 10.11 14.74
N PHE A 382 33.33 9.25 15.06
CA PHE A 382 33.28 8.39 16.23
C PHE A 382 34.67 8.19 16.83
N THR A 383 34.70 7.89 18.12
CA THR A 383 35.93 7.58 18.86
C THR A 383 35.96 6.09 19.18
N LEU A 384 37.11 5.47 18.98
CA LEU A 384 37.38 4.11 19.42
C LEU A 384 38.30 4.15 20.63
N THR A 385 38.03 3.29 21.61
CA THR A 385 39.00 2.94 22.65
C THR A 385 40.11 2.08 22.04
N GLN A 386 41.26 1.96 22.73
CA GLN A 386 42.38 1.16 22.25
C GLN A 386 41.98 -0.31 21.97
N ASP A 387 41.14 -0.91 22.84
CA ASP A 387 40.66 -2.29 22.70
C ASP A 387 39.67 -2.48 21.53
N GLN A 388 39.12 -1.38 21.01
CA GLN A 388 38.28 -1.36 19.82
C GLN A 388 39.10 -1.15 18.53
N VAL A 389 40.42 -0.91 18.58
CA VAL A 389 41.25 -0.77 17.36
C VAL A 389 41.59 -2.17 16.82
N LYS A 390 40.61 -2.79 16.15
CA LYS A 390 40.72 -4.12 15.53
C LYS A 390 39.77 -4.22 14.32
N GLY A 391 39.74 -5.39 13.68
CA GLY A 391 38.82 -5.66 12.58
C GLY A 391 37.36 -5.56 13.02
N HIS A 392 36.55 -4.82 12.25
CA HIS A 392 35.11 -4.61 12.49
C HIS A 392 34.31 -4.71 11.21
N VAL A 393 32.98 -4.82 11.36
CA VAL A 393 32.03 -4.76 10.26
C VAL A 393 31.23 -3.47 10.37
N LEU A 394 31.30 -2.62 9.34
CA LEU A 394 30.32 -1.56 9.15
C LEU A 394 29.15 -2.12 8.34
N ARG A 395 27.95 -2.08 8.92
CA ARG A 395 26.72 -2.49 8.23
C ARG A 395 25.87 -1.26 7.92
N ILE A 396 25.53 -1.08 6.64
CA ILE A 396 24.61 -0.03 6.18
C ILE A 396 23.36 -0.73 5.64
N GLY A 397 22.27 -0.67 6.41
CA GLY A 397 20.95 -1.11 5.93
C GLY A 397 20.32 -0.04 5.07
N THR A 398 19.72 -0.43 3.96
CA THR A 398 18.92 0.45 3.10
C THR A 398 17.53 -0.15 2.90
N THR A 399 16.56 0.70 2.56
CA THR A 399 15.18 0.28 2.33
C THR A 399 14.82 0.25 0.84
N LEU A 400 15.23 1.29 0.10
CA LEU A 400 14.95 1.46 -1.32
C LEU A 400 16.16 2.06 -2.03
N SER A 401 16.34 1.69 -3.30
CA SER A 401 17.30 2.34 -4.21
C SER A 401 16.57 2.94 -5.41
N PHE A 402 17.13 4.02 -5.96
CA PHE A 402 16.68 4.61 -7.21
C PHE A 402 17.86 4.76 -8.15
N LYS A 403 17.68 4.39 -9.43
CA LYS A 403 18.74 4.40 -10.46
C LYS A 403 20.04 3.73 -9.99
N SER A 404 19.90 2.59 -9.31
CA SER A 404 21.03 1.79 -8.79
C SER A 404 21.94 2.52 -7.80
N GLY A 405 21.43 3.57 -7.13
CA GLY A 405 22.13 4.23 -6.04
C GLY A 405 22.44 3.25 -4.90
N ARG A 406 23.70 3.25 -4.44
CA ARG A 406 24.17 2.43 -3.31
C ARG A 406 25.26 3.18 -2.52
N PRO A 407 25.47 2.84 -1.24
CA PRO A 407 26.50 3.48 -0.43
C PRO A 407 27.91 3.23 -0.97
N SER A 408 28.74 4.28 -0.95
CA SER A 408 30.19 4.19 -1.06
C SER A 408 30.80 4.72 0.21
N VAL A 409 31.74 3.98 0.80
CA VAL A 409 32.24 4.23 2.16
C VAL A 409 33.72 4.55 2.12
N LYS A 410 34.10 5.61 2.84
CA LYS A 410 35.48 5.94 3.17
C LYS A 410 35.61 6.06 4.69
N ILE A 411 36.59 5.38 5.27
CA ILE A 411 36.93 5.46 6.69
C ILE A 411 38.40 5.87 6.77
N ASN A 412 38.66 7.12 7.18
CA ASN A 412 40.00 7.71 7.13
C ASN A 412 40.61 7.59 5.71
N SER A 413 41.75 6.92 5.57
CA SER A 413 42.39 6.65 4.28
C SER A 413 41.89 5.38 3.59
N TRP A 414 41.09 4.55 4.26
CA TRP A 414 40.54 3.32 3.70
C TRP A 414 39.27 3.60 2.90
N THR A 415 39.15 2.95 1.75
CA THR A 415 37.96 2.98 0.89
C THR A 415 37.38 1.58 0.81
N GLY A 416 36.08 1.46 1.06
CA GLY A 416 35.35 0.21 0.93
C GLY A 416 35.20 -0.21 -0.54
N ALA A 417 35.11 -1.52 -0.77
CA ALA A 417 34.77 -2.04 -2.08
C ALA A 417 33.34 -1.60 -2.47
N ASP A 418 33.13 -1.34 -3.76
CA ASP A 418 31.78 -1.12 -4.31
C ASP A 418 30.99 -2.43 -4.18
N PRO A 419 29.84 -2.44 -3.48
CA PRO A 419 29.02 -3.65 -3.34
C PRO A 419 28.40 -4.12 -4.66
N GLY A 420 28.52 -3.34 -5.74
CA GLY A 420 27.86 -3.58 -7.01
C GLY A 420 26.48 -2.94 -7.06
N ALA A 421 25.90 -2.88 -8.26
CA ALA A 421 24.55 -2.35 -8.42
C ALA A 421 23.53 -3.26 -7.69
N PRO A 422 22.55 -2.69 -6.97
CA PRO A 422 21.46 -3.48 -6.44
C PRO A 422 20.68 -4.11 -7.60
N VAL A 423 20.15 -5.32 -7.37
CA VAL A 423 19.20 -5.93 -8.31
C VAL A 423 17.99 -5.01 -8.39
N SER A 424 17.66 -4.52 -9.59
CA SER A 424 16.46 -3.71 -9.81
C SER A 424 15.23 -4.48 -9.32
N LEU A 425 14.47 -3.86 -8.43
CA LEU A 425 13.19 -4.38 -7.93
C LEU A 425 12.14 -4.43 -9.05
#